data_AF-A0A078HY72-F1
#
_entry.id   AF-A0A078HY72-F1
#
_cell.length_a   1.000
_cell.length_b   1.000
_cell.length_c   1.000
_cell.angle_alpha   90.00
_cell.angle_beta   90.00
_cell.angle_gamma   90.00
#
_symmetry.space_group_name_H-M   'P 1'
#
loop_
_entity.id
_entity.type
_entity.pdbx_description
1 polymer ?
#
loop_
_entity_poly.entity_id
_entity_poly.type
_entity_poly.pdbx_seq_one_letter_code
_entity_poly.pdbx_strand_id
1 'polypeptide(L)'
;MQLNATRADVLADKGLSELYVSNGQLKKPGTIIHNRKLAFTLKQIAENGKVKAVVGASGGANIIAATTEVFLNHFFLNMDPLSSVLAPRIYHQLTPNKVSFENLTTVFGDHFEIPKETRVVLEKKGHVLTPMTGATIVQFIVQESEGNAGGMSKLVAVSDPKFISKIINSTNLINDWYLLRHVSSLLSESLCFRAGEREERPQNWNLNRRHRHY
;
A
#
# COMPACT_ATOMS: atom_id res chain seq x y z
N MET A 1 -6.91 4.50 25.80
CA MET A 1 -6.57 3.49 26.83
C MET A 1 -5.74 2.44 26.12
N GLN A 2 -4.42 2.41 26.33
CA GLN A 2 -3.60 1.31 25.81
C GLN A 2 -3.83 0.09 26.70
N LEU A 3 -4.01 -1.08 26.09
CA LEU A 3 -4.13 -2.34 26.81
C LEU A 3 -2.76 -2.64 27.45
N ASN A 4 -2.67 -2.50 28.77
CA ASN A 4 -1.56 -3.06 29.55
C ASN A 4 -1.78 -4.57 29.61
N ALA A 5 -1.41 -5.30 28.55
CA ALA A 5 -1.51 -6.74 28.53
C ALA A 5 -0.61 -7.34 29.62
N THR A 6 -1.21 -7.95 30.61
CA THR A 6 -0.51 -8.61 31.71
C THR A 6 -0.16 -10.05 31.32
N ARG A 7 0.77 -10.66 32.07
CA ARG A 7 1.04 -12.10 31.94
C ARG A 7 -0.22 -12.94 32.10
N ALA A 8 -1.13 -12.53 32.98
CA ALA A 8 -2.39 -13.24 33.21
C ALA A 8 -3.28 -13.19 31.97
N ASP A 9 -3.36 -12.04 31.30
CA ASP A 9 -4.17 -11.88 30.08
C ASP A 9 -3.66 -12.79 28.95
N VAL A 10 -2.34 -12.88 28.77
CA VAL A 10 -1.73 -13.76 27.75
C VAL A 10 -1.96 -15.25 28.05
N LEU A 11 -1.96 -15.62 29.34
CA LEU A 11 -2.23 -17.01 29.75
C LEU A 11 -3.71 -17.37 29.62
N ALA A 12 -4.61 -16.41 29.84
CA ALA A 12 -6.04 -16.59 29.71
C ALA A 12 -6.49 -16.64 28.25
N ASP A 13 -5.80 -15.94 27.35
CA ASP A 13 -6.09 -15.98 25.91
C ASP A 13 -5.57 -17.27 25.28
N LYS A 14 -6.47 -18.02 24.64
CA LYS A 14 -6.13 -19.31 24.02
C LYS A 14 -5.15 -19.15 22.84
N GLY A 15 -5.33 -18.13 22.00
CA GLY A 15 -4.48 -17.94 20.82
C GLY A 15 -3.08 -17.47 21.19
N LEU A 16 -2.98 -16.53 22.14
CA LEU A 16 -1.71 -16.02 22.63
C LEU A 16 -0.99 -17.08 23.47
N SER A 17 -1.68 -17.82 24.35
CA SER A 17 -1.04 -18.89 25.11
C SER A 17 -0.50 -20.00 24.21
N GLU A 18 -1.24 -20.44 23.19
CA GLU A 18 -0.77 -21.44 22.21
C GLU A 18 0.53 -21.00 21.51
N LEU A 19 0.72 -19.70 21.27
CA LEU A 19 1.90 -19.16 20.56
C LEU A 19 3.06 -18.80 21.50
N TYR A 20 2.76 -18.13 22.61
CA TYR A 20 3.73 -17.45 23.47
C TYR A 20 4.02 -18.19 24.79
N VAL A 21 3.30 -19.27 25.13
CA VAL A 21 3.47 -20.01 26.38
C VAL A 21 4.04 -21.40 26.12
N SER A 22 4.94 -21.85 26.98
CA SER A 22 5.46 -23.22 27.04
C SER A 22 5.53 -23.66 28.50
N ASN A 23 4.99 -24.82 28.84
CA ASN A 23 4.95 -25.35 30.21
C ASN A 23 4.37 -24.34 31.24
N GLY A 24 3.32 -23.60 30.86
CA GLY A 24 2.67 -22.60 31.72
C GLY A 24 3.48 -21.30 31.94
N GLN A 25 4.61 -21.13 31.26
CA GLN A 25 5.44 -19.92 31.33
C GLN A 25 5.56 -19.22 29.97
N LEU A 26 5.65 -17.90 29.99
CA LEU A 26 5.92 -17.12 28.78
C LEU A 26 7.32 -17.45 28.25
N LYS A 27 7.41 -17.60 26.93
CA LYS A 27 8.68 -17.74 26.23
C LYS A 27 9.54 -16.50 26.47
N LYS A 28 10.85 -16.70 26.58
CA LYS A 28 11.80 -15.61 26.80
C LYS A 28 11.90 -14.71 25.57
N PRO A 29 12.10 -13.39 25.72
CA PRO A 29 12.45 -12.52 24.59
C PRO A 29 13.61 -13.10 23.77
N GLY A 30 13.53 -13.00 22.45
CA GLY A 30 14.49 -13.62 21.52
C GLY A 30 14.17 -15.06 21.12
N THR A 31 13.20 -15.72 21.77
CA THR A 31 12.72 -17.04 21.32
C THR A 31 11.98 -16.91 19.99
N ILE A 32 12.35 -17.74 19.01
CA ILE A 32 11.62 -17.81 17.73
C ILE A 32 10.27 -18.51 17.95
N ILE A 33 9.20 -17.88 17.47
CA ILE A 33 7.82 -18.39 17.56
C ILE A 33 7.33 -18.70 16.15
N HIS A 34 6.70 -19.86 15.98
CA HIS A 34 6.11 -20.28 14.71
C HIS A 34 4.59 -20.39 14.85
N ASN A 35 3.86 -19.54 14.14
CA ASN A 35 2.41 -19.67 14.02
C ASN A 35 2.06 -20.67 12.90
N ARG A 36 2.08 -21.96 13.23
CA ARG A 36 1.85 -23.05 12.25
C ARG A 36 0.46 -23.00 11.63
N LYS A 37 -0.56 -22.59 12.38
CA LYS A 37 -1.95 -22.45 11.88
C LYS A 37 -2.03 -21.36 10.81
N LEU A 38 -1.41 -20.21 11.06
CA LEU A 38 -1.32 -19.13 10.07
C LEU A 38 -0.53 -19.58 8.84
N ALA A 39 0.64 -20.19 9.03
CA ALA A 39 1.48 -20.66 7.93
C ALA A 39 0.76 -21.69 7.03
N PHE A 40 0.03 -22.63 7.63
CA PHE A 40 -0.78 -23.60 6.88
C PHE A 40 -1.88 -22.91 6.07
N THR A 41 -2.59 -21.95 6.66
CA THR A 41 -3.64 -21.19 5.97
C THR A 41 -3.07 -20.41 4.78
N LEU A 42 -1.95 -19.71 4.96
CA LEU A 42 -1.28 -18.98 3.89
C LEU A 42 -0.79 -19.91 2.77
N LYS A 43 -0.30 -21.10 3.11
CA LYS A 43 0.07 -22.12 2.13
C LYS A 43 -1.14 -22.56 1.29
N GLN A 44 -2.28 -22.85 1.94
CA GLN A 44 -3.50 -23.24 1.21
C GLN A 44 -4.01 -22.13 0.28
N ILE A 45 -3.94 -20.87 0.70
CA ILE A 45 -4.28 -19.72 -0.14
C ILE A 45 -3.31 -19.61 -1.33
N ALA A 46 -2.01 -19.81 -1.12
CA ALA A 46 -1.01 -19.72 -2.18
C ALA A 46 -1.14 -20.86 -3.22
N GLU A 47 -1.44 -22.09 -2.77
CA GLU A 47 -1.55 -23.26 -3.65
C GLU A 47 -2.88 -23.31 -4.41
N ASN A 48 -3.99 -22.90 -3.77
CA ASN A 48 -5.34 -23.14 -4.30
C ASN A 48 -6.12 -21.85 -4.59
N GLY A 49 -5.65 -20.70 -4.10
CA GLY A 49 -6.33 -19.42 -4.28
C GLY A 49 -6.18 -18.86 -5.68
N LYS A 50 -7.24 -18.20 -6.18
CA LYS A 50 -7.18 -17.38 -7.39
C LYS A 50 -6.88 -15.94 -7.01
N VAL A 51 -5.85 -15.35 -7.59
CA VAL A 51 -5.48 -13.96 -7.33
C VAL A 51 -6.56 -13.02 -7.88
N LYS A 52 -7.26 -12.32 -6.98
CA LYS A 52 -8.24 -11.29 -7.36
C LYS A 52 -7.61 -9.90 -7.48
N ALA A 53 -6.66 -9.60 -6.61
CA ALA A 53 -5.91 -8.34 -6.62
C ALA A 53 -4.55 -8.49 -5.94
N VAL A 54 -3.68 -7.54 -6.24
CA VAL A 54 -2.39 -7.31 -5.62
C VAL A 54 -2.33 -5.85 -5.17
N VAL A 55 -2.08 -5.62 -3.89
CA VAL A 55 -1.92 -4.28 -3.31
C VAL A 55 -0.62 -4.25 -2.51
N GLY A 56 0.20 -3.23 -2.76
CA GLY A 56 1.47 -3.03 -2.06
C GLY A 56 1.70 -1.55 -1.81
N ALA A 57 2.47 -1.22 -0.76
CA ALA A 57 2.74 0.16 -0.42
C ALA A 57 4.17 0.41 0.06
N SER A 58 4.62 1.67 -0.03
CA SER A 58 5.86 2.16 0.59
C SER A 58 5.59 3.33 1.53
N GLY A 59 6.05 3.24 2.78
CA GLY A 59 5.78 4.27 3.79
C GLY A 59 6.18 3.93 5.23
N GLY A 60 7.10 2.97 5.43
CA GLY A 60 7.50 2.54 6.76
C GLY A 60 6.35 1.90 7.55
N ALA A 61 6.16 2.33 8.81
CA ALA A 61 5.11 1.80 9.68
C ALA A 61 3.67 2.02 9.15
N ASN A 62 3.48 2.95 8.20
CA ASN A 62 2.18 3.23 7.59
C ASN A 62 1.79 2.27 6.44
N ILE A 63 2.68 1.36 6.03
CA ILE A 63 2.41 0.40 4.94
C ILE A 63 1.14 -0.40 5.22
N ILE A 64 0.98 -0.90 6.45
CA ILE A 64 -0.15 -1.76 6.83
C ILE A 64 -1.47 -1.01 6.70
N ALA A 65 -1.53 0.22 7.21
CA ALA A 65 -2.74 1.04 7.13
C ALA A 65 -3.08 1.37 5.67
N ALA A 66 -2.10 1.85 4.89
CA ALA A 66 -2.36 2.25 3.50
C ALA A 66 -2.81 1.09 2.60
N THR A 67 -2.20 -0.11 2.73
CA THR A 67 -2.67 -1.27 1.96
C THR A 67 -4.05 -1.74 2.41
N THR A 68 -4.31 -1.70 3.72
CA THR A 68 -5.62 -2.08 4.28
C THR A 68 -6.72 -1.12 3.85
N GLU A 69 -6.48 0.19 3.88
CA GLU A 69 -7.47 1.19 3.45
C GLU A 69 -7.81 1.04 1.96
N VAL A 70 -6.82 0.85 1.07
CA VAL A 70 -7.11 0.60 -0.36
C VAL A 70 -7.88 -0.70 -0.56
N PHE A 71 -7.53 -1.75 0.18
CA PHE A 71 -8.27 -3.01 0.17
C PHE A 71 -9.73 -2.81 0.60
N LEU A 72 -9.97 -2.11 1.71
CA LEU A 72 -11.31 -1.84 2.23
C LEU A 72 -12.11 -0.94 1.28
N ASN A 73 -11.50 0.10 0.73
CA ASN A 73 -12.13 0.99 -0.24
C ASN A 73 -12.66 0.20 -1.45
N HIS A 74 -11.84 -0.67 -2.03
CA HIS A 74 -12.24 -1.42 -3.20
C HIS A 74 -13.21 -2.57 -2.87
N PHE A 75 -12.85 -3.46 -1.95
CA PHE A 75 -13.58 -4.71 -1.73
C PHE A 75 -14.76 -4.59 -0.76
N PHE A 76 -14.73 -3.62 0.15
CA PHE A 76 -15.79 -3.44 1.16
C PHE A 76 -16.70 -2.26 0.82
N LEU A 77 -16.14 -1.14 0.37
CA LEU A 77 -16.92 0.04 -0.02
C LEU A 77 -17.31 0.06 -1.50
N ASN A 78 -16.88 -0.95 -2.29
CA ASN A 78 -17.16 -1.07 -3.73
C ASN A 78 -16.73 0.15 -4.55
N MET A 79 -15.67 0.83 -4.13
CA MET A 79 -15.10 1.94 -4.91
C MET A 79 -14.38 1.39 -6.13
N ASP A 80 -14.38 2.14 -7.25
CA ASP A 80 -13.57 1.77 -8.40
C ASP A 80 -12.06 1.78 -8.05
N PRO A 81 -11.21 1.07 -8.82
CA PRO A 81 -9.80 0.92 -8.48
C PRO A 81 -9.05 2.25 -8.33
N LEU A 82 -9.36 3.26 -9.15
CA LEU A 82 -8.69 4.56 -9.10
C LEU A 82 -9.11 5.32 -7.84
N SER A 83 -10.42 5.46 -7.61
CA SER A 83 -10.94 6.13 -6.41
C SER A 83 -10.45 5.47 -5.13
N SER A 84 -10.28 4.14 -5.13
CA SER A 84 -9.78 3.38 -3.98
C SER A 84 -8.37 3.79 -3.55
N VAL A 85 -7.49 4.09 -4.52
CA VAL A 85 -6.11 4.56 -4.29
C VAL A 85 -6.04 6.05 -3.99
N LEU A 86 -6.90 6.85 -4.63
CA LEU A 86 -6.92 8.30 -4.47
C LEU A 86 -7.52 8.74 -3.14
N ALA A 87 -8.39 7.95 -2.52
CA ALA A 87 -9.00 8.29 -1.23
C ALA A 87 -7.95 8.78 -0.20
N PRO A 88 -8.22 9.88 0.53
CA PRO A 88 -7.35 10.34 1.61
C PRO A 88 -7.27 9.31 2.74
N ARG A 89 -6.06 9.08 3.27
CA ARG A 89 -5.78 8.00 4.24
C ARG A 89 -5.60 8.49 5.67
N ILE A 90 -5.89 7.61 6.63
CA ILE A 90 -5.75 7.83 8.08
C ILE A 90 -4.87 6.75 8.70
N TYR A 91 -3.93 7.17 9.54
CA TYR A 91 -2.93 6.31 10.16
C TYR A 91 -3.05 6.32 11.69
N HIS A 92 -2.95 5.16 12.31
CA HIS A 92 -2.81 5.02 13.76
C HIS A 92 -1.90 3.84 14.10
N GLN A 93 -0.80 4.08 14.80
CA GLN A 93 0.24 3.06 15.08
C GLN A 93 0.18 2.50 16.51
N LEU A 94 -0.95 2.70 17.20
CA LEU A 94 -1.16 2.41 18.63
C LEU A 94 -0.32 3.32 19.56
N THR A 95 0.98 3.42 19.31
CA THR A 95 1.94 4.28 20.02
C THR A 95 2.73 5.13 19.02
N PRO A 96 2.75 6.47 19.15
CA PRO A 96 1.95 7.26 20.07
C PRO A 96 0.44 7.15 19.75
N ASN A 97 -0.41 7.35 20.76
CA ASN A 97 -1.87 7.31 20.63
C ASN A 97 -2.38 8.59 19.95
N LYS A 98 -2.10 8.72 18.65
CA LYS A 98 -2.47 9.84 17.79
C LYS A 98 -2.96 9.28 16.46
N VAL A 99 -3.98 9.94 15.91
CA VAL A 99 -4.49 9.64 14.58
C VAL A 99 -3.86 10.65 13.63
N SER A 100 -2.98 10.17 12.76
CA SER A 100 -2.43 11.00 11.70
C SER A 100 -3.28 10.89 10.45
N PHE A 101 -3.35 11.94 9.64
CA PHE A 101 -4.11 11.91 8.39
C PHE A 101 -3.36 12.65 7.29
N GLU A 102 -3.63 12.28 6.03
CA GLU A 102 -3.04 12.96 4.89
C GLU A 102 -3.56 14.40 4.80
N ASN A 103 -2.63 15.34 4.65
CA ASN A 103 -2.89 16.73 4.30
C ASN A 103 -1.75 17.15 3.37
N LEU A 104 -1.92 16.85 2.09
CA LEU A 104 -0.89 17.09 1.09
C LEU A 104 -1.51 17.56 -0.22
N THR A 105 -0.79 18.44 -0.91
CA THR A 105 -1.11 18.84 -2.28
C THR A 105 -0.05 18.29 -3.22
N THR A 106 -0.46 17.67 -4.33
CA THR A 106 0.47 17.16 -5.33
C THR A 106 1.06 18.28 -6.17
N VAL A 107 2.09 17.94 -6.92
CA VAL A 107 2.71 18.84 -7.90
C VAL A 107 1.75 19.28 -9.01
N PHE A 108 0.67 18.52 -9.21
CA PHE A 108 -0.38 18.82 -10.19
C PHE A 108 -1.52 19.64 -9.58
N GLY A 109 -1.45 19.98 -8.29
CA GLY A 109 -2.46 20.78 -7.60
C GLY A 109 -3.56 19.97 -6.91
N ASP A 110 -3.53 18.64 -6.98
CA ASP A 110 -4.53 17.79 -6.32
C ASP A 110 -4.32 17.79 -4.80
N HIS A 111 -5.35 18.18 -4.06
CA HIS A 111 -5.30 18.19 -2.61
C HIS A 111 -5.95 16.94 -2.01
N PHE A 112 -5.19 16.22 -1.19
CA PHE A 112 -5.65 15.04 -0.45
C PHE A 112 -5.72 15.39 1.03
N GLU A 113 -6.94 15.57 1.52
CA GLU A 113 -7.24 15.75 2.93
C GLU A 113 -8.57 15.07 3.27
N ILE A 114 -8.64 14.45 4.45
CA ILE A 114 -9.92 13.93 4.94
C ILE A 114 -10.91 15.09 5.19
N PRO A 115 -12.20 14.91 4.87
CA PRO A 115 -13.22 15.95 5.04
C PRO A 115 -13.21 16.56 6.45
N LYS A 116 -13.42 17.87 6.54
CA LYS A 116 -13.41 18.61 7.81
C LYS A 116 -14.43 18.05 8.79
N GLU A 117 -15.58 17.62 8.29
CA GLU A 117 -16.67 17.02 9.06
C GLU A 117 -16.20 15.74 9.76
N THR A 118 -15.47 14.88 9.04
CA THR A 118 -14.86 13.66 9.59
C THR A 118 -13.86 13.99 10.70
N ARG A 119 -13.03 15.03 10.50
CA ARG A 119 -12.08 15.49 11.52
C ARG A 119 -12.77 15.92 12.81
N VAL A 120 -13.82 16.74 12.69
CA VAL A 120 -14.61 17.20 13.85
C VAL A 120 -15.23 16.01 14.59
N VAL A 121 -15.75 15.00 13.88
CA VAL A 121 -16.32 13.81 14.51
C VAL A 121 -15.25 12.99 15.25
N LEU A 122 -14.05 12.85 14.69
CA LEU A 122 -12.95 12.15 15.33
C LEU A 122 -12.45 12.88 16.58
N GLU A 123 -12.31 14.20 16.52
CA GLU A 123 -11.94 15.03 17.67
C GLU A 123 -13.00 14.95 18.78
N LYS A 124 -14.29 15.00 18.43
CA LYS A 124 -15.40 14.79 19.38
C LYS A 124 -15.38 13.42 20.04
N LYS A 125 -14.87 12.39 19.34
CA LYS A 125 -14.66 11.04 19.89
C LYS A 125 -13.40 10.93 20.75
N GLY A 126 -12.63 12.01 20.93
CA GLY A 126 -11.44 12.07 21.77
C GLY A 126 -10.14 11.69 21.05
N HIS A 127 -10.15 11.58 19.72
CA HIS A 127 -8.93 11.34 18.96
C HIS A 127 -8.09 12.62 18.85
N VAL A 128 -6.78 12.50 19.07
CA VAL A 128 -5.82 13.57 18.82
C VAL A 128 -5.39 13.47 17.36
N LEU A 129 -5.83 14.41 16.52
CA LEU A 129 -5.52 14.43 15.10
C LEU A 129 -4.18 15.13 14.83
N THR A 130 -3.42 14.63 13.86
CA THR A 130 -2.16 15.27 13.42
C THR A 130 -2.06 15.24 11.89
N PRO A 131 -1.99 16.38 11.20
CA PRO A 131 -1.82 16.41 9.76
C PRO A 131 -0.44 15.87 9.37
N MET A 132 -0.37 15.18 8.22
CA MET A 132 0.86 14.67 7.64
C MET A 132 1.03 15.15 6.21
N THR A 133 2.20 15.72 5.92
CA THR A 133 2.62 16.14 4.58
C THR A 133 3.35 15.02 3.82
N GLY A 134 3.73 13.93 4.50
CA GLY A 134 4.36 12.76 3.91
C GLY A 134 3.35 11.78 3.33
N ALA A 135 3.60 11.31 2.10
CA ALA A 135 2.73 10.35 1.41
C ALA A 135 3.21 8.90 1.56
N THR A 136 2.27 8.00 1.83
CA THR A 136 2.44 6.57 1.54
C THR A 136 2.11 6.34 0.07
N ILE A 137 2.89 5.54 -0.64
CA ILE A 137 2.66 5.29 -2.08
C ILE A 137 2.11 3.88 -2.22
N VAL A 138 0.94 3.75 -2.83
CA VAL A 138 0.30 2.45 -3.09
C VAL A 138 0.42 2.09 -4.58
N GLN A 139 0.56 0.80 -4.85
CA GLN A 139 0.42 0.21 -6.17
C GLN A 139 -0.69 -0.84 -6.08
N PHE A 140 -1.67 -0.75 -6.96
CA PHE A 140 -2.85 -1.61 -6.92
C PHE A 140 -3.15 -2.21 -8.29
N ILE A 141 -3.27 -3.53 -8.34
CA ILE A 141 -3.68 -4.28 -9.52
C ILE A 141 -4.87 -5.13 -9.15
N VAL A 142 -5.95 -5.08 -9.92
CA VAL A 142 -7.15 -5.87 -9.67
C VAL A 142 -7.72 -6.45 -10.96
N GLN A 143 -8.25 -7.67 -10.84
CA GLN A 143 -8.97 -8.34 -11.89
C GLN A 143 -10.46 -7.99 -11.79
N GLU A 144 -10.99 -7.26 -12.76
CA GLU A 144 -12.41 -7.00 -12.91
C GLU A 144 -13.02 -8.05 -13.85
N SER A 145 -14.17 -8.59 -13.46
CA SER A 145 -14.97 -9.47 -14.32
C SER A 145 -16.06 -8.64 -14.97
N GLU A 146 -16.09 -8.57 -16.30
CA GLU A 146 -17.29 -8.10 -16.99
C GLU A 146 -18.41 -9.10 -16.73
N GLY A 147 -19.59 -8.62 -16.32
CA GLY A 147 -20.70 -9.42 -15.78
C GLY A 147 -21.33 -10.46 -16.72
N ASN A 148 -20.70 -10.80 -17.84
CA ASN A 148 -21.14 -11.87 -18.73
C ASN A 148 -20.31 -13.13 -18.51
N ALA A 149 -21.00 -14.27 -18.37
CA ALA A 149 -20.47 -15.60 -18.02
C ALA A 149 -19.45 -16.21 -19.01
N GLY A 150 -18.91 -15.42 -19.95
CA GLY A 150 -17.81 -15.78 -20.86
C GLY A 150 -16.87 -14.61 -21.18
N GLY A 151 -16.97 -13.49 -20.44
CA GLY A 151 -16.15 -12.29 -20.67
C GLY A 151 -14.71 -12.47 -20.20
N MET A 152 -13.77 -12.00 -21.03
CA MET A 152 -12.35 -11.94 -20.68
C MET A 152 -12.15 -11.07 -19.45
N SER A 153 -11.47 -11.57 -18.43
CA SER A 153 -11.21 -10.79 -17.22
C SER A 153 -10.27 -9.64 -17.53
N LYS A 154 -10.65 -8.43 -17.15
CA LYS A 154 -9.87 -7.22 -17.37
C LYS A 154 -8.94 -6.99 -16.18
N LEU A 155 -7.66 -6.75 -16.44
CA LEU A 155 -6.72 -6.29 -15.41
C LEU A 155 -6.69 -4.77 -15.41
N VAL A 156 -6.87 -4.17 -14.23
CA VAL A 156 -6.76 -2.74 -14.00
C VAL A 156 -5.59 -2.51 -13.04
N ALA A 157 -4.64 -1.68 -13.45
CA ALA A 157 -3.49 -1.28 -12.64
C ALA A 157 -3.57 0.22 -12.36
N VAL A 158 -3.37 0.60 -11.10
CA VAL A 158 -3.41 1.97 -10.61
C VAL A 158 -2.15 2.28 -9.84
N SER A 159 -1.43 3.29 -10.32
CA SER A 159 -0.30 3.92 -9.64
C SER A 159 -0.78 5.09 -8.79
N ASP A 160 -0.31 5.18 -7.56
CA ASP A 160 -0.65 6.30 -6.68
C ASP A 160 0.07 7.59 -7.14
N PRO A 161 -0.67 8.65 -7.53
CA PRO A 161 -0.07 9.90 -8.04
C PRO A 161 0.73 10.65 -6.96
N LYS A 162 0.55 10.30 -5.68
CA LYS A 162 1.29 10.89 -4.57
C LYS A 162 2.79 10.53 -4.61
N PHE A 163 3.19 9.59 -5.49
CA PHE A 163 4.59 9.20 -5.73
C PHE A 163 5.47 10.38 -6.13
N ILE A 164 4.97 11.29 -6.96
CA ILE A 164 5.78 12.40 -7.51
C ILE A 164 6.14 13.39 -6.41
N SER A 165 5.18 13.74 -5.54
CA SER A 165 5.43 14.59 -4.38
C SER A 165 6.50 14.02 -3.45
N LYS A 166 6.54 12.68 -3.31
CA LYS A 166 7.58 12.01 -2.53
C LYS A 166 8.96 12.15 -3.16
N ILE A 167 9.06 12.03 -4.49
CA ILE A 167 10.34 12.23 -5.20
C ILE A 167 10.83 13.66 -5.03
N ILE A 168 9.99 14.68 -5.30
CA ILE A 168 10.42 16.08 -5.23
C ILE A 168 10.88 16.46 -3.81
N ASN A 169 10.14 16.03 -2.78
CA ASN A 169 10.56 16.28 -1.39
C ASN A 169 11.87 15.56 -1.04
N SER A 170 12.12 14.38 -1.61
CA SER A 170 13.40 13.67 -1.43
C SER A 170 14.56 14.33 -2.19
N THR A 171 14.32 14.92 -3.36
CA THR A 171 15.33 15.67 -4.12
C THR A 171 15.59 17.05 -3.51
N ASN A 172 14.63 17.69 -2.85
CA ASN A 172 14.92 18.92 -2.11
C ASN A 172 15.83 18.69 -0.89
N LEU A 173 15.97 17.44 -0.43
CA LEU A 173 16.95 17.04 0.59
C LEU A 173 18.32 16.68 0.00
N ILE A 174 18.42 16.51 -1.31
CA ILE A 174 19.64 16.15 -2.04
C ILE A 174 19.82 17.19 -3.14
N ASN A 175 20.63 18.23 -2.93
CA ASN A 175 20.89 19.33 -3.86
C ASN A 175 21.51 18.89 -5.23
N ASP A 176 20.83 18.04 -5.99
CA ASP A 176 21.34 17.44 -7.21
C ASP A 176 20.32 17.58 -8.35
N TRP A 177 20.58 18.59 -9.18
CA TRP A 177 19.77 18.96 -10.34
C TRP A 177 19.74 17.90 -11.45
N TYR A 178 20.68 16.94 -11.46
CA TYR A 178 20.73 15.89 -12.48
C TYR A 178 19.64 14.82 -12.30
N LEU A 179 19.26 14.51 -11.05
CA LEU A 179 18.20 13.56 -10.73
C LEU A 179 16.82 14.07 -11.17
N LEU A 180 16.55 15.36 -11.01
CA LEU A 180 15.28 15.99 -11.41
C LEU A 180 15.01 15.86 -12.92
N ARG A 181 16.06 15.95 -13.76
CA ARG A 181 15.93 15.82 -15.22
C ARG A 181 15.60 14.41 -15.68
N HIS A 182 16.16 13.38 -15.03
CA HIS A 182 15.89 11.98 -15.35
C HIS A 182 14.50 11.53 -14.85
N VAL A 183 14.10 11.97 -13.66
CA VAL A 183 12.76 11.68 -13.12
C VAL A 183 11.67 12.27 -14.01
N SER A 184 11.86 13.49 -14.53
CA SER A 184 10.89 14.12 -15.43
C SER A 184 10.61 13.33 -16.71
N SER A 185 11.57 12.56 -17.24
CA SER A 185 11.37 11.74 -18.44
C SER A 185 10.64 10.42 -18.16
N LEU A 186 10.76 9.88 -16.94
CA LEU A 186 10.06 8.65 -16.52
C LEU A 186 8.58 8.91 -16.18
N LEU A 187 8.22 10.14 -15.83
CA LEU A 187 6.86 10.52 -15.43
C LEU A 187 5.91 10.71 -16.62
N SER A 188 6.39 10.95 -17.84
CA SER A 188 5.52 11.02 -19.02
C SER A 188 5.04 9.64 -19.50
N GLU A 189 5.76 8.57 -19.18
CA GLU A 189 5.45 7.21 -19.65
C GLU A 189 4.54 6.42 -18.69
N SER A 190 4.40 6.84 -17.43
CA SER A 190 3.79 6.04 -16.36
C SER A 190 2.33 6.37 -16.03
N LEU A 191 1.70 7.32 -16.75
CA LEU A 191 0.40 7.87 -16.36
C LEU A 191 -0.84 7.15 -16.91
N CYS A 192 -0.74 6.22 -17.87
CA CYS A 192 -1.83 5.27 -18.15
C CYS A 192 -1.37 4.13 -19.07
N PHE A 193 -1.23 2.91 -18.55
CA PHE A 193 -1.12 1.71 -19.40
C PHE A 193 -2.46 0.98 -19.39
N ARG A 194 -3.30 1.20 -20.41
CA ARG A 194 -4.43 0.30 -20.70
C ARG A 194 -3.86 -0.92 -21.42
N ALA A 195 -3.79 -2.05 -20.73
CA ALA A 195 -3.53 -3.32 -21.39
C ALA A 195 -4.71 -3.63 -22.34
N GLY A 196 -4.56 -3.30 -23.62
CA GLY A 196 -5.61 -3.49 -24.62
C GLY A 196 -5.33 -2.92 -26.01
N GLU A 197 -4.39 -1.98 -26.18
CA GLU A 197 -4.04 -1.47 -27.52
C GLU A 197 -2.75 -2.14 -28.01
N ARG A 198 -2.82 -2.80 -29.17
CA ARG A 198 -1.64 -3.33 -29.89
C ARG A 198 -0.79 -2.15 -30.34
N GLU A 199 0.39 -2.03 -29.76
CA GLU A 199 1.43 -1.15 -30.26
C GLU A 199 2.01 -1.78 -31.55
N GLU A 200 1.65 -1.22 -32.71
CA GLU A 200 2.34 -1.53 -33.96
C GLU A 200 3.78 -1.02 -33.87
N ARG A 201 4.76 -1.93 -33.88
CA ARG A 201 6.17 -1.56 -33.89
C ARG A 201 6.52 -0.83 -35.18
N PRO A 202 7.22 0.32 -35.13
CA PRO A 202 7.78 0.93 -36.32
C PRO A 202 8.84 0.00 -36.92
N GLN A 203 8.65 -0.38 -38.19
CA GLN A 203 9.69 -1.00 -39.00
C GLN A 203 10.75 0.07 -39.30
N ASN A 204 11.85 0.09 -38.56
CA ASN A 204 13.20 0.45 -39.01
C ASN A 204 14.17 0.54 -37.82
N TRP A 205 14.78 -0.60 -37.47
CA TRP A 205 16.01 -0.61 -36.69
C TRP A 205 16.99 -1.59 -37.34
N ASN A 206 17.78 -1.08 -38.27
CA ASN A 206 18.90 -1.80 -38.87
C ASN A 206 20.06 -1.87 -37.87
N LEU A 207 20.22 -3.03 -37.23
CA LEU A 207 21.38 -3.37 -36.40
C LEU A 207 22.58 -3.73 -37.30
N ASN A 208 23.51 -2.78 -37.45
CA ASN A 208 24.83 -3.08 -37.99
C ASN A 208 25.70 -3.72 -36.88
N ARG A 209 25.68 -5.05 -36.80
CA ARG A 209 26.67 -5.82 -36.01
C ARG A 209 28.02 -5.75 -36.72
N ARG A 210 29.01 -5.08 -36.13
CA ARG A 210 30.42 -5.35 -36.43
C ARG A 210 31.07 -6.05 -35.23
N HIS A 211 31.41 -7.31 -35.49
CA HIS A 211 32.36 -8.11 -34.73
C HIS A 211 33.68 -7.37 -34.53
N ARG A 212 34.28 -7.54 -33.34
CA ARG A 212 35.74 -7.60 -33.19
C ARG A 212 36.10 -8.58 -32.07
N HIS A 213 36.70 -9.70 -32.46
CA HIS A 213 37.77 -10.37 -31.72
C HIS A 213 38.93 -9.36 -31.56
N TYR A 214 39.67 -9.26 -30.47
CA TYR A 214 40.28 -10.24 -29.57
C TYR A 214 40.24 -9.72 -28.13
#